data_AF-A0A485C880-F1
#
_entry.id   AF-A0A485C880-F1
#
_cell.length_a   1.000
_cell.length_b   1.000
_cell.length_c   1.000
_cell.angle_alpha   90.00
_cell.angle_beta   90.00
_cell.angle_gamma   90.00
#
_symmetry.space_group_name_H-M   'P 1'
#
loop_
_entity.id
_entity.type
_entity.pdbx_description
1 polymer ?
#
loop_
_entity_poly.entity_id
_entity_poly.type
_entity_poly.pdbx_seq_one_letter_code
_entity_poly.pdbx_strand_id
1 'polypeptide(L)'
;MLPFCSTFNSNYDIDLFRTLIENVAKVTGATDLTNNRCVLFADHIRSCAFLIADGVIPSNENRGYVLRRIIRRAVRHGNMLGAKETFFWKLVAPLIEVMGAAGEELKQQQAQVEHVLKTEEEQFARTLERGPGAAG
;
A
#
# COMPACT_ATOMS: atom_id res chain seq x y z
N MET A 1 16.64 20.53 -3.54
CA MET A 1 15.31 20.59 -4.17
C MET A 1 15.11 19.27 -4.91
N LEU A 2 14.49 18.28 -4.27
CA LEU A 2 14.35 16.92 -4.82
C LEU A 2 13.27 16.92 -5.90
N PRO A 3 13.59 16.60 -7.17
CA PRO A 3 12.57 16.45 -8.19
C PRO A 3 11.92 15.08 -8.00
N PHE A 4 10.63 15.15 -7.70
CA PHE A 4 9.62 14.16 -7.98
C PHE A 4 9.75 13.74 -9.45
N CYS A 5 10.51 12.67 -9.74
CA CYS A 5 10.75 12.24 -11.12
C CYS A 5 10.54 10.73 -11.26
N SER A 6 9.39 10.41 -11.86
CA SER A 6 9.08 9.23 -12.62
C SER A 6 10.31 8.58 -13.27
N THR A 7 10.64 7.36 -12.88
CA THR A 7 11.51 6.47 -13.67
C THR A 7 11.03 5.03 -13.56
N PHE A 8 9.83 4.77 -14.07
CA PHE A 8 9.50 3.45 -14.62
C PHE A 8 10.21 3.33 -15.97
N ASN A 9 11.50 2.96 -15.95
CA ASN A 9 12.35 2.90 -17.14
C ASN A 9 12.77 1.45 -17.49
N SER A 10 11.88 0.50 -17.27
CA SER A 10 12.00 -0.83 -17.85
C SER A 10 10.62 -1.36 -18.21
N ASN A 11 10.48 -1.94 -19.40
CA ASN A 11 9.27 -2.65 -19.81
C ASN A 11 8.87 -3.73 -18.78
N TYR A 12 9.84 -4.26 -18.03
CA TYR A 12 9.62 -5.21 -16.93
C TYR A 12 8.87 -4.61 -15.73
N ASP A 13 9.18 -3.37 -15.34
CA ASP A 13 8.48 -2.71 -14.24
C ASP A 13 7.04 -2.38 -14.62
N ILE A 14 6.75 -2.17 -15.91
CA ILE A 14 5.39 -1.91 -16.38
C ILE A 14 4.53 -3.17 -16.28
N ASP A 15 5.06 -4.34 -16.66
CA ASP A 15 4.33 -5.61 -16.59
C ASP A 15 4.19 -6.14 -15.15
N LEU A 16 5.24 -6.01 -14.34
CA LEU A 16 5.26 -6.41 -12.93
C LEU A 16 4.26 -5.59 -12.10
N PHE A 17 4.13 -4.30 -12.42
CA PHE A 17 3.14 -3.44 -11.79
C PHE A 17 1.73 -3.63 -12.36
N ARG A 18 1.56 -4.11 -13.59
CA ARG A 18 0.23 -4.40 -14.15
C ARG A 18 -0.51 -5.44 -13.31
N THR A 19 0.14 -6.57 -12.97
CA THR A 19 -0.47 -7.59 -12.11
C THR A 19 -0.79 -7.04 -10.72
N LEU A 20 0.08 -6.18 -10.16
CA LEU A 20 -0.18 -5.56 -8.86
C LEU A 20 -1.34 -4.55 -8.92
N ILE A 21 -1.43 -3.75 -10.00
CA ILE A 21 -2.53 -2.81 -10.26
C ILE A 21 -3.86 -3.55 -10.41
N GLU A 22 -3.89 -4.70 -11.09
CA GLU A 22 -5.08 -5.55 -11.18
C GLU A 22 -5.51 -6.07 -9.81
N ASN A 23 -4.57 -6.47 -8.95
CA ASN A 23 -4.87 -6.87 -7.58
C ASN A 23 -5.41 -5.69 -6.75
N VAL A 24 -4.81 -4.51 -6.89
CA VAL A 24 -5.32 -3.27 -6.27
C VAL A 24 -6.75 -3.00 -6.71
N ALA A 25 -7.05 -3.12 -8.00
CA ALA A 25 -8.39 -2.91 -8.53
C ALA A 25 -9.40 -3.92 -7.99
N LYS A 26 -9.02 -5.20 -7.89
CA LYS A 26 -9.85 -6.25 -7.30
C LYS A 26 -10.19 -5.97 -5.84
N VAL A 27 -9.24 -5.49 -5.05
CA VAL A 27 -9.47 -5.24 -3.62
C VAL A 27 -10.15 -3.89 -3.33
N THR A 28 -10.00 -2.91 -4.23
CA THR A 28 -10.60 -1.57 -4.07
C THR A 28 -11.93 -1.38 -4.82
N GLY A 29 -12.23 -2.23 -5.81
CA GLY A 29 -13.37 -2.07 -6.71
C GLY A 29 -13.15 -1.05 -7.83
N ALA A 30 -11.91 -0.56 -8.02
CA ALA A 30 -11.60 0.42 -9.05
C ALA A 30 -11.78 -0.14 -10.47
N THR A 31 -12.48 0.61 -11.33
CA THR A 31 -12.72 0.24 -12.74
C THR A 31 -11.80 0.97 -13.71
N ASP A 32 -11.25 2.12 -13.31
CA ASP A 32 -10.28 2.89 -14.10
C ASP A 32 -8.84 2.56 -13.68
N LEU A 33 -8.23 1.63 -14.42
CA LEU A 33 -6.85 1.19 -14.22
C LEU A 33 -5.82 2.15 -14.81
N THR A 34 -6.25 3.08 -15.67
CA THR A 34 -5.36 4.06 -16.33
C THR A 34 -5.06 5.28 -15.48
N ASN A 35 -5.75 5.42 -14.35
CA ASN A 35 -5.53 6.52 -13.44
C ASN A 35 -4.15 6.39 -12.77
N ASN A 36 -3.35 7.46 -12.80
CA ASN A 36 -2.05 7.59 -12.09
C ASN A 36 -2.11 7.16 -10.61
N ARG A 37 -3.32 7.09 -10.02
CA ARG A 37 -3.60 6.62 -8.67
C ARG A 37 -3.22 5.16 -8.43
N CYS A 38 -3.42 4.27 -9.40
CA CYS A 38 -3.11 2.84 -9.25
C CYS A 38 -1.59 2.59 -9.18
N VAL A 39 -0.82 3.33 -10.00
CA VAL A 39 0.65 3.31 -9.98
C VAL A 39 1.20 3.81 -8.64
N LEU A 40 0.67 4.92 -8.13
CA LEU A 40 1.04 5.44 -6.80
C LEU A 40 0.72 4.43 -5.69
N PHE A 41 -0.37 3.69 -5.84
CA PHE A 41 -0.79 2.68 -4.88
C PHE A 41 0.18 1.50 -4.80
N ALA A 42 0.59 1.00 -5.96
CA ALA A 42 1.59 -0.05 -6.08
C ALA A 42 2.95 0.38 -5.48
N ASP A 43 3.33 1.64 -5.67
CA ASP A 43 4.53 2.19 -5.02
C ASP A 43 4.41 2.30 -3.49
N HIS A 44 3.22 2.69 -2.99
CA HIS A 44 2.95 2.75 -1.56
C HIS A 44 3.02 1.38 -0.89
N ILE A 45 2.43 0.32 -1.46
CA ILE A 45 2.52 -1.02 -0.86
C ILE A 45 3.97 -1.51 -0.87
N ARG A 46 4.71 -1.32 -1.97
CA ARG A 46 6.13 -1.69 -2.06
C ARG A 46 6.95 -0.99 -0.98
N SER A 47 6.86 0.33 -0.91
CA SER A 47 7.62 1.12 0.07
C SER A 47 7.28 0.74 1.52
N CYS A 48 5.99 0.60 1.83
CA CYS A 48 5.56 0.22 3.19
C CYS A 48 6.02 -1.19 3.57
N ALA A 49 5.91 -2.16 2.66
CA ALA A 49 6.25 -3.55 2.92
C ALA A 49 7.75 -3.71 3.25
N PHE A 50 8.63 -3.10 2.45
CA PHE A 50 10.09 -3.13 2.71
C PHE A 50 10.48 -2.36 3.97
N LEU A 51 9.89 -1.19 4.22
CA LEU A 51 10.17 -0.46 5.46
C LEU A 51 9.81 -1.30 6.70
N ILE A 52 8.70 -2.03 6.66
CA ILE A 52 8.30 -2.89 7.78
C ILE A 52 9.20 -4.12 7.89
N ALA A 53 9.60 -4.71 6.76
CA ALA A 53 10.58 -5.81 6.74
C ALA A 53 11.93 -5.38 7.34
N ASP A 54 12.36 -4.13 7.09
CA ASP A 54 13.54 -3.50 7.68
C ASP A 54 13.37 -3.11 9.18
N GLY A 55 12.23 -3.43 9.79
CA GLY A 55 11.95 -3.19 11.20
C GLY A 55 11.35 -1.82 11.53
N VAL A 56 10.95 -1.03 10.53
CA VAL A 56 10.24 0.24 10.77
C VAL A 56 8.78 -0.04 11.12
N ILE A 57 8.35 0.41 12.29
CA ILE A 57 6.96 0.25 12.76
C ILE A 57 6.22 1.61 12.72
N PRO A 58 4.93 1.64 12.33
CA PRO A 58 4.13 2.86 12.35
C PRO A 58 4.13 3.53 13.74
N SER A 59 4.44 4.83 13.78
CA SER A 59 4.52 5.59 15.02
C SER A 59 4.14 7.06 14.83
N ASN A 60 4.20 7.87 15.88
CA ASN A 60 3.96 9.31 15.80
C ASN A 60 5.24 10.14 15.55
N GLU A 61 6.41 9.49 15.40
CA GLU A 61 7.69 10.18 15.29
C GLU A 61 8.62 9.55 14.23
N ASN A 62 9.59 10.33 13.74
CA ASN A 62 10.70 9.86 12.91
C ASN A 62 10.25 9.05 11.68
N ARG A 63 10.94 7.93 11.39
CA ARG A 63 10.66 7.03 10.26
C ARG A 63 9.28 6.36 10.38
N GLY A 64 8.87 6.02 11.61
CA GLY A 64 7.56 5.43 11.87
C GLY A 64 6.40 6.38 11.55
N TYR A 65 6.58 7.69 11.74
CA TYR A 65 5.61 8.70 11.32
C TYR A 65 5.45 8.77 9.80
N VAL A 66 6.56 8.73 9.06
CA VAL A 66 6.54 8.72 7.59
C VAL A 66 5.82 7.49 7.08
N LEU A 67 6.15 6.31 7.61
CA LEU A 67 5.48 5.04 7.28
C LEU A 67 3.97 5.12 7.57
N ARG A 68 3.58 5.54 8.78
CA ARG A 68 2.17 5.74 9.16
C ARG A 68 1.43 6.64 8.17
N ARG A 69 2.05 7.74 7.72
CA ARG A 69 1.44 8.66 6.75
C ARG A 69 1.22 8.03 5.38
N ILE A 70 2.18 7.24 4.89
CA ILE A 70 2.06 6.57 3.59
C ILE A 70 0.93 5.52 3.64
N ILE A 71 0.90 4.70 4.69
CA ILE A 71 -0.15 3.69 4.91
C ILE A 71 -1.54 4.37 4.93
N ARG A 72 -1.73 5.39 5.78
CA ARG A 72 -3.02 6.08 5.91
C ARG A 72 -3.45 6.78 4.63
N ARG A 73 -2.50 7.29 3.84
CA ARG A 73 -2.78 7.88 2.52
C ARG A 73 -3.27 6.82 1.54
N ALA A 74 -2.60 5.67 1.48
CA ALA A 74 -3.02 4.54 0.65
C ALA A 74 -4.43 4.08 1.06
N VAL A 75 -4.66 3.80 2.34
CA VAL A 75 -5.98 3.36 2.85
C VAL A 75 -7.09 4.37 2.50
N ARG A 76 -6.85 5.67 2.72
CA ARG A 76 -7.82 6.71 2.34
C ARG A 76 -8.14 6.67 0.85
N HIS A 77 -7.13 6.54 -0.01
CA HIS A 77 -7.33 6.47 -1.45
C HIS A 77 -8.11 5.22 -1.86
N GLY A 78 -7.86 4.06 -1.27
CA GLY A 78 -8.64 2.84 -1.54
C GLY A 78 -10.09 2.96 -1.08
N ASN A 79 -10.34 3.58 0.07
CA ASN A 79 -11.71 3.86 0.52
C ASN A 79 -12.45 4.81 -0.45
N MET A 80 -11.76 5.84 -0.97
CA MET A 80 -12.32 6.71 -2.02
C MET A 80 -12.64 5.97 -3.33
N LEU A 81 -11.98 4.85 -3.59
CA LEU A 81 -12.23 3.99 -4.76
C LEU A 81 -13.37 2.98 -4.52
N GLY A 82 -13.85 2.85 -3.28
CA GLY A 82 -14.98 1.97 -2.92
C GLY A 82 -14.62 0.75 -2.07
N ALA A 83 -13.38 0.64 -1.57
CA ALA A 83 -13.01 -0.43 -0.65
C ALA A 83 -13.89 -0.40 0.62
N LYS A 84 -14.53 -1.53 0.94
CA LYS A 84 -15.45 -1.66 2.09
C LYS A 84 -14.85 -2.39 3.29
N GLU A 85 -13.79 -3.15 3.06
CA GLU A 85 -13.12 -3.97 4.07
C GLU A 85 -11.63 -3.64 4.12
N THR A 86 -10.93 -4.14 5.14
CA THR A 86 -9.47 -4.07 5.17
C THR A 86 -8.89 -4.77 3.94
N PHE A 87 -8.00 -4.07 3.25
CA PHE A 87 -7.53 -4.49 1.94
C PHE A 87 -6.04 -4.30 1.75
N PHE A 88 -5.40 -3.38 2.49
CA PHE A 88 -4.03 -2.97 2.18
C PHE A 88 -3.03 -4.09 2.46
N TRP A 89 -3.21 -4.82 3.56
CA TRP A 89 -2.38 -5.98 3.92
C TRP A 89 -2.50 -7.15 2.91
N LYS A 90 -3.65 -7.28 2.23
CA LYS A 90 -3.88 -8.36 1.24
C LYS A 90 -3.00 -8.21 -0.01
N LEU A 91 -2.37 -7.05 -0.20
CA LEU A 91 -1.47 -6.76 -1.32
C LEU A 91 -0.03 -7.23 -1.06
N VAL A 92 0.32 -7.69 0.15
CA VAL A 92 1.67 -8.17 0.47
C VAL A 92 1.99 -9.46 -0.29
N ALA A 93 1.08 -10.43 -0.29
CA ALA A 93 1.30 -11.68 -1.03
C ALA A 93 1.44 -11.47 -2.55
N PRO A 94 0.54 -10.72 -3.23
CA PRO A 94 0.74 -10.34 -4.63
C PRO A 94 2.05 -9.60 -4.88
N LEU A 95 2.47 -8.71 -3.96
CA LEU A 95 3.74 -8.00 -4.07
C LEU A 95 4.94 -8.97 -4.07
N ILE A 96 4.95 -9.95 -3.16
CA ILE A 96 6.01 -10.96 -3.08
C ILE A 96 6.08 -11.77 -4.37
N GLU A 97 4.93 -12.18 -4.90
CA GLU A 97 4.84 -12.97 -6.14
C GLU A 97 5.41 -12.19 -7.33
N VAL A 98 5.02 -10.93 -7.50
CA VAL A 98 5.50 -10.12 -8.63
C VAL A 98 6.99 -9.81 -8.52
N MET A 99 7.54 -9.69 -7.31
CA MET A 99 8.97 -9.40 -7.10
C MET A 99 9.90 -10.60 -7.29
N GLY A 100 9.37 -11.83 -7.30
CA GLY A 100 10.16 -13.04 -7.48
C GLY A 100 11.32 -13.13 -6.48
N ALA A 101 12.54 -13.32 -6.98
CA ALA A 101 13.75 -13.45 -6.15
C ALA A 101 14.03 -12.21 -5.28
N ALA A 102 13.69 -11.00 -5.75
CA ALA A 102 13.86 -9.78 -4.96
C ALA A 102 12.86 -9.68 -3.79
N GLY A 103 11.82 -10.52 -3.77
CA GLY A 103 10.82 -10.61 -2.71
C GLY A 103 11.15 -11.64 -1.63
N GLU A 104 12.25 -12.40 -1.72
CA GLU A 104 12.54 -13.48 -0.75
C GLU A 104 12.70 -12.97 0.68
N GLU A 105 13.38 -11.84 0.87
CA GLU A 105 13.52 -11.20 2.19
C GLU A 105 12.17 -10.75 2.74
N LEU A 106 11.34 -10.12 1.89
CA LEU A 106 9.99 -9.72 2.25
C LEU A 106 9.11 -10.95 2.58
N LYS A 107 9.29 -12.06 1.86
CA LYS A 107 8.57 -13.32 2.09
C LYS A 107 8.85 -13.91 3.46
N GLN A 108 10.09 -13.82 3.95
CA GLN A 108 10.44 -14.28 5.30
C GLN A 108 9.71 -13.49 6.40
N GLN A 109 9.43 -12.21 6.13
CA GLN A 109 8.75 -11.30 7.05
C GLN A 109 7.25 -11.13 6.75
N GLN A 110 6.69 -11.90 5.82
CA GLN A 110 5.34 -11.68 5.28
C GLN A 110 4.28 -11.56 6.39
N ALA A 111 4.26 -12.50 7.34
CA ALA A 111 3.27 -12.53 8.42
C ALA A 111 3.36 -11.28 9.32
N GLN A 112 4.58 -10.81 9.61
CA GLN A 112 4.79 -9.59 10.38
C GLN A 112 4.31 -8.36 9.61
N VAL A 113 4.68 -8.26 8.33
CA VAL A 113 4.30 -7.14 7.47
C VAL A 113 2.79 -7.05 7.32
N GLU A 114 2.12 -8.17 7.03
CA GLU A 114 0.66 -8.25 6.94
C GLU A 114 -0.01 -7.83 8.25
N HIS A 115 0.49 -8.32 9.39
CA HIS A 115 -0.04 -7.99 10.71
C HIS A 115 0.07 -6.48 11.02
N VAL A 116 1.22 -5.87 10.75
CA VAL A 116 1.45 -4.44 11.00
C VAL A 116 0.55 -3.58 10.12
N LEU A 117 0.46 -3.90 8.82
CA LEU A 117 -0.38 -3.18 7.88
C LEU A 117 -1.86 -3.28 8.26
N LYS A 118 -2.33 -4.49 8.57
CA LYS A 118 -3.72 -4.73 8.99
C LYS A 118 -4.04 -3.96 10.27
N THR A 119 -3.17 -4.01 11.26
CA THR A 119 -3.36 -3.32 12.54
C THR A 119 -3.47 -1.80 12.36
N GLU A 120 -2.58 -1.19 11.58
CA GLU A 120 -2.63 0.26 11.32
C GLU A 120 -3.84 0.65 10.48
N GLU A 121 -4.24 -0.16 9.49
CA GLU A 121 -5.44 0.04 8.69
C GLU A 121 -6.72 0.02 9.54
N GLU A 122 -6.87 -0.97 10.42
CA GLU A 122 -8.01 -1.07 11.35
C GLU A 122 -8.04 0.08 12.36
N GLN A 123 -6.89 0.49 12.89
CA GLN A 123 -6.78 1.66 13.76
C GLN A 123 -7.21 2.95 13.04
N PHE A 124 -6.81 3.09 11.78
CA PHE A 124 -7.15 4.25 10.99
C PHE A 124 -8.63 4.27 10.59
N ALA A 125 -9.23 3.12 10.24
CA ALA A 125 -10.65 3.00 9.94
C ALA A 125 -11.54 3.53 11.08
N ARG A 126 -11.22 3.15 12.33
CA ARG A 126 -11.90 3.67 13.54
C ARG A 126 -11.79 5.19 13.70
N THR A 127 -10.73 5.80 13.14
CA THR A 127 -10.54 7.26 13.16
C THR A 127 -11.34 7.94 12.04
N LEU A 128 -11.46 7.29 10.87
CA LEU A 128 -12.26 7.80 9.75
C LEU A 128 -13.75 7.83 10.09
N GLU A 129 -14.26 6.83 10.79
CA GLU A 129 -15.65 6.78 11.29
C GLU A 129 -15.96 7.91 12.29
N ARG A 130 -14.95 8.45 12.98
CA ARG A 130 -15.10 9.46 14.03
C ARG A 130 -14.78 10.89 13.57
N GLY A 131 -14.35 11.10 12.33
CA GLY A 131 -14.06 12.43 11.79
C GLY A 131 -15.33 13.20 11.42
N PRO A 132 -15.30 14.56 11.34
CA PRO A 132 -16.46 15.42 11.07
C PRO A 132 -17.00 15.36 9.63
N GLY A 133 -16.94 14.20 9.00
CA GLY A 133 -17.54 13.88 7.70
C GLY A 133 -18.13 12.46 7.68
N ALA A 134 -18.55 11.94 8.83
CA ALA A 134 -19.36 10.72 8.89
C ALA A 134 -20.66 10.99 8.10
N ALA A 135 -20.77 10.33 6.95
CA ALA A 135 -21.91 10.42 6.06
C ALA A 135 -23.20 10.07 6.83
N GLY A 136 -24.16 11.01 6.80
CA GLY A 136 -25.59 10.70 6.92
C GLY A 136 -26.14 10.19 5.60
#